data_AF-A0A7Y2A261-F1
#
_entry.id   AF-A0A7Y2A261-F1
#
_cell.length_a   1.000
_cell.length_b   1.000
_cell.length_c   1.000
_cell.angle_alpha   90.00
_cell.angle_beta   90.00
_cell.angle_gamma   90.00
#
_symmetry.space_group_name_H-M   'P 1'
#
loop_
_entity.id
_entity.type
_entity.pdbx_description
1 polymer ?
#
loop_
_entity_poly.entity_id
_entity_poly.type
_entity_poly.pdbx_seq_one_letter_code
_entity_poly.pdbx_strand_id
1 'polypeptide(L)'
;MATPPDELINRVTWKVPNALALVGSASGDEWNGMTTSWITQVAMGPEVLIGVGVDKKAVTHRLIEQGGSFTVNLWDSEHTRPFVKFSKPATRDGDTLNGLPVRLGATGAPIFEDAIAWMDCRVVNPVDCGSHTFFIGALVDCDIVDDEKRPAAMTDTRMKYGGVVRGGH
;
A
#
# COMPACT_ATOMS: atom_id res chain seq x y z
N MET A 1 1.09 16.91 29.76
CA MET A 1 1.19 15.45 29.96
C MET A 1 2.55 15.02 29.41
N ALA A 2 3.25 14.08 30.05
CA ALA A 2 4.53 13.57 29.53
C ALA A 2 4.27 12.65 28.32
N THR A 3 5.11 12.75 27.29
CA THR A 3 5.06 11.85 26.12
C THR A 3 5.40 10.42 26.56
N PRO A 4 4.66 9.38 26.11
CA PRO A 4 5.01 7.99 26.39
C PRO A 4 6.41 7.65 25.84
N PRO A 5 7.14 6.69 26.44
CA PRO A 5 8.42 6.22 25.88
C PRO A 5 8.27 5.63 24.48
N ASP A 6 9.24 5.87 23.60
CA ASP A 6 9.24 5.40 22.20
C ASP A 6 9.00 3.89 22.06
N GLU A 7 9.60 3.07 22.94
CA GLU A 7 9.39 1.62 22.92
C GLU A 7 7.92 1.25 23.15
N LEU A 8 7.24 1.95 24.07
CA LEU A 8 5.83 1.74 24.35
C LEU A 8 4.97 2.16 23.15
N ILE A 9 5.26 3.33 22.55
CA ILE A 9 4.57 3.81 21.33
C ILE A 9 4.70 2.77 20.21
N ASN A 10 5.91 2.28 19.97
CA ASN A 10 6.19 1.26 18.96
C ASN A 10 5.40 -0.02 19.22
N ARG A 11 5.47 -0.57 20.45
CA ARG A 11 4.79 -1.83 20.79
C ARG A 11 3.27 -1.72 20.72
N VAL A 12 2.69 -0.59 21.15
CA VAL A 12 1.24 -0.36 21.07
C VAL A 12 0.79 -0.22 19.62
N THR A 13 1.51 0.54 18.81
CA THR A 13 1.15 0.71 17.38
C THR A 13 1.32 -0.57 16.56
N TRP A 14 2.28 -1.44 16.91
CA TRP A 14 2.39 -2.78 16.29
C TRP A 14 1.28 -3.75 16.69
N LYS A 15 0.41 -3.41 17.64
CA LYS A 15 -0.76 -4.23 18.01
C LYS A 15 -1.98 -3.95 17.12
N VAL A 16 -1.96 -2.92 16.28
CA VAL A 16 -3.06 -2.63 15.37
C VAL A 16 -3.16 -3.78 14.34
N PRO A 17 -4.32 -4.45 14.22
CA PRO A 17 -4.50 -5.62 13.35
C PRO A 17 -4.70 -5.18 11.90
N ASN A 18 -3.63 -4.71 11.27
CA ASN A 18 -3.67 -4.22 9.90
C ASN A 18 -3.60 -5.36 8.88
N ALA A 19 -4.33 -5.19 7.78
CA ALA A 19 -4.08 -5.92 6.55
C ALA A 19 -2.64 -5.69 6.06
N LEU A 20 -2.14 -6.58 5.20
CA LEU A 20 -0.86 -6.44 4.52
C LEU A 20 -1.10 -6.63 3.02
N ALA A 21 -0.71 -5.64 2.23
CA ALA A 21 -1.02 -5.58 0.81
C ALA A 21 0.14 -4.95 0.01
N LEU A 22 0.05 -5.04 -1.31
CA LEU A 22 0.93 -4.31 -2.22
C LEU A 22 0.19 -3.12 -2.81
N VAL A 23 0.80 -1.94 -2.76
CA VAL A 23 0.35 -0.74 -3.46
C VAL A 23 1.11 -0.60 -4.77
N GLY A 24 0.38 -0.53 -5.88
CA GLY A 24 0.93 -0.15 -7.17
C GLY A 24 0.81 1.35 -7.40
N SER A 25 1.80 1.95 -8.06
CA SER A 25 1.82 3.37 -8.42
C SER A 25 2.57 3.56 -9.73
N ALA A 26 2.15 4.53 -10.55
CA ALA A 26 2.83 4.87 -11.79
C ALA A 26 2.85 6.39 -12.05
N SER A 27 3.85 6.85 -12.78
CA SER A 27 3.92 8.20 -13.36
C SER A 27 4.66 8.11 -14.69
N GLY A 28 3.96 8.35 -15.81
CA GLY A 28 4.49 8.05 -17.14
C GLY A 28 4.90 6.58 -17.27
N ASP A 29 6.14 6.34 -17.70
CA ASP A 29 6.68 4.98 -17.88
C ASP A 29 7.31 4.39 -16.59
N GLU A 30 7.35 5.14 -15.49
CA GLU A 30 7.89 4.64 -14.22
C GLU A 30 6.80 3.98 -13.39
N TRP A 31 6.98 2.70 -13.06
CA TRP A 31 6.06 1.90 -12.26
C TRP A 31 6.75 1.41 -10.99
N ASN A 32 6.00 1.32 -9.89
CA ASN A 32 6.49 0.76 -8.64
C ASN A 32 5.43 -0.07 -7.92
N GLY A 33 5.91 -0.99 -7.09
CA GLY A 33 5.12 -1.71 -6.10
C GLY A 33 5.71 -1.47 -4.71
N MET A 34 4.86 -1.41 -3.68
CA MET A 34 5.30 -1.21 -2.30
C MET A 34 4.43 -1.99 -1.32
N THR A 35 5.07 -2.72 -0.41
CA THR A 35 4.37 -3.32 0.73
C THR A 35 3.86 -2.24 1.67
N THR A 36 2.57 -2.29 2.00
CA THR A 36 1.98 -1.40 3.01
C THR A 36 1.02 -2.15 3.92
N SER A 37 0.82 -1.58 5.11
CA SER A 37 -0.19 -2.01 6.08
C SER A 37 -1.11 -0.89 6.51
N TRP A 38 -0.89 0.35 6.06
CA TRP A 38 -1.72 1.49 6.41
C TRP A 38 -2.75 1.73 5.31
N ILE A 39 -3.75 0.85 5.26
CA ILE A 39 -4.86 0.89 4.31
C ILE A 39 -6.18 0.87 5.07
N THR A 40 -7.15 1.68 4.67
CA THR A 40 -8.51 1.61 5.22
C THR A 40 -9.53 2.18 4.25
N GLN A 41 -10.80 1.74 4.36
CA GLN A 41 -11.90 2.44 3.72
C GLN A 41 -12.22 3.71 4.52
N VAL A 42 -12.37 4.83 3.81
CA VAL A 42 -12.57 6.17 4.37
C VAL A 42 -14.03 6.60 4.26
N ALA A 43 -14.74 6.23 3.20
CA ALA A 43 -16.14 6.59 2.99
C ALA A 43 -16.90 5.54 2.19
N MET A 44 -18.23 5.55 2.34
CA MET A 44 -19.17 4.67 1.64
C MET A 44 -20.01 5.38 0.57
N GLY A 45 -20.03 6.72 0.52
CA GLY A 45 -20.80 7.46 -0.47
C GLY A 45 -20.68 8.99 -0.34
N PRO A 46 -20.88 9.77 -1.42
CA PRO A 46 -21.33 9.35 -2.75
C PRO A 46 -20.31 8.53 -3.58
N GLU A 47 -19.01 8.64 -3.27
CA GLU A 47 -17.96 7.73 -3.77
C GLU A 47 -17.47 6.82 -2.64
N VAL A 48 -17.10 5.58 -2.96
CA VAL A 48 -16.33 4.73 -2.04
C VAL A 48 -14.89 5.24 -2.03
N LEU A 49 -14.39 5.61 -0.86
CA LEU A 49 -13.03 6.16 -0.71
C LEU A 49 -12.13 5.17 0.01
N ILE A 50 -10.92 4.97 -0.52
CA ILE A 50 -9.86 4.15 0.07
C ILE A 50 -8.69 5.05 0.42
N GLY A 51 -8.10 4.84 1.60
CA GLY A 51 -6.97 5.60 2.10
C GLY A 51 -5.71 4.76 2.21
N VAL A 52 -4.57 5.29 1.77
CA VAL A 52 -3.25 4.68 1.93
C VAL A 52 -2.25 5.66 2.57
N GLY A 53 -1.63 5.25 3.67
CA GLY A 53 -0.54 6.00 4.30
C GLY A 53 0.80 5.65 3.66
N VAL A 54 1.51 6.64 3.12
CA VAL A 54 2.78 6.43 2.39
C VAL A 54 3.86 7.38 2.92
N ASP A 55 5.01 6.80 3.28
CA ASP A 55 6.19 7.57 3.72
C ASP A 55 6.65 8.49 2.59
N LYS A 56 6.87 9.77 2.90
CA LYS A 56 7.28 10.79 1.89
C LYS A 56 8.62 10.49 1.22
N LYS A 57 9.44 9.60 1.78
CA LYS A 57 10.71 9.15 1.16
C LYS A 57 10.54 7.99 0.18
N ALA A 58 9.36 7.35 0.13
CA ALA A 58 9.14 6.22 -0.75
C ALA A 58 8.99 6.66 -2.22
N VAL A 59 9.52 5.84 -3.15
CA VAL A 59 9.29 6.05 -4.60
C VAL A 59 7.79 6.09 -4.91
N THR A 60 7.01 5.22 -4.28
CA THR A 60 5.54 5.20 -4.38
C THR A 60 4.91 6.54 -4.01
N HIS A 61 5.42 7.26 -3.01
CA HIS A 61 4.86 8.58 -2.65
C HIS A 61 4.96 9.55 -3.84
N ARG A 62 6.17 9.71 -4.39
CA ARG A 62 6.39 10.57 -5.56
C ARG A 62 5.53 10.14 -6.76
N LEU A 63 5.40 8.84 -7.01
CA LEU A 63 4.62 8.34 -8.14
C LEU A 63 3.12 8.58 -7.95
N ILE A 64 2.57 8.40 -6.75
CA ILE A 64 1.15 8.70 -6.47
C ILE A 64 0.91 10.21 -6.59
N GLU A 65 1.82 11.04 -6.09
CA GLU A 65 1.71 12.51 -6.17
C GLU A 65 1.73 13.00 -7.63
N GLN A 66 2.57 12.42 -8.48
CA GLN A 66 2.71 12.82 -9.89
C GLN A 66 1.67 12.17 -10.81
N GLY A 67 1.36 10.89 -10.59
CA GLY A 67 0.43 10.10 -11.41
C GLY A 67 -1.02 10.24 -11.01
N GLY A 68 -1.30 10.69 -9.78
CA GLY A 68 -2.66 10.93 -9.30
C GLY A 68 -3.49 9.66 -9.04
N SER A 69 -2.85 8.50 -8.92
CA SER A 69 -3.54 7.23 -8.69
C SER A 69 -2.69 6.21 -7.94
N PHE A 70 -3.37 5.20 -7.39
CA PHE A 70 -2.73 4.03 -6.79
C PHE A 70 -3.66 2.82 -6.90
N THR A 71 -3.07 1.62 -6.92
CA THR A 71 -3.82 0.39 -6.70
C THR A 71 -3.55 -0.16 -5.32
N VAL A 72 -4.50 -0.89 -4.76
CA VAL A 72 -4.31 -1.74 -3.57
C VAL A 72 -4.55 -3.18 -4.00
N ASN A 73 -3.56 -4.05 -3.78
CA ASN A 73 -3.58 -5.44 -4.20
C ASN A 73 -3.50 -6.33 -2.96
N LEU A 74 -4.62 -6.99 -2.65
CA LEU A 74 -4.71 -7.92 -1.53
C LEU A 74 -4.03 -9.24 -1.90
N TRP A 75 -3.34 -9.83 -0.94
CA TRP A 75 -2.54 -11.03 -1.16
C TRP A 75 -3.02 -12.20 -0.33
N ASP A 76 -2.79 -13.40 -0.82
CA ASP A 76 -3.03 -14.62 -0.06
C ASP A 76 -2.16 -14.67 1.22
N SER A 77 -2.83 -14.86 2.35
CA SER A 77 -2.19 -15.01 3.65
C SER A 77 -1.22 -16.20 3.77
N GLU A 78 -1.35 -17.22 2.92
CA GLU A 78 -0.42 -18.35 2.90
C GLU A 78 0.85 -18.06 2.08
N HIS A 79 0.85 -16.99 1.28
CA HIS A 79 1.92 -16.66 0.32
C HIS A 79 2.58 -15.30 0.58
N THR A 80 3.07 -15.07 1.80
CA THR A 80 3.57 -13.74 2.25
C THR A 80 4.97 -13.32 1.76
N ARG A 81 5.68 -14.17 1.00
CA ARG A 81 7.06 -13.89 0.51
C ARG A 81 7.19 -12.59 -0.31
N PRO A 82 6.22 -12.20 -1.16
CA PRO A 82 6.28 -10.96 -1.93
C PRO A 82 6.49 -9.72 -1.07
N PHE A 83 5.89 -9.65 0.13
CA PHE A 83 5.96 -8.46 0.97
C PHE A 83 7.39 -8.02 1.35
N VAL A 84 8.32 -8.98 1.45
CA VAL A 84 9.73 -8.66 1.71
C VAL A 84 10.38 -8.03 0.46
N LYS A 85 10.07 -8.54 -0.73
CA LYS A 85 10.60 -8.01 -2.01
C LYS A 85 10.16 -6.57 -2.25
N PHE A 86 8.95 -6.22 -1.86
CA PHE A 86 8.38 -4.86 -2.03
C PHE A 86 8.57 -3.96 -0.80
N SER A 87 9.43 -4.33 0.15
CA SER A 87 9.88 -3.43 1.23
C SER A 87 10.93 -2.41 0.76
N LYS A 88 11.39 -2.54 -0.49
CA LYS A 88 12.29 -1.65 -1.21
C LYS A 88 11.65 -1.28 -2.55
N PRO A 89 12.11 -0.19 -3.21
CA PRO A 89 11.66 0.14 -4.56
C PRO A 89 11.77 -1.08 -5.49
N ALA A 90 10.71 -1.31 -6.26
CA ALA A 90 10.64 -2.40 -7.20
C ALA A 90 11.43 -2.08 -8.47
N THR A 91 12.03 -3.11 -9.05
CA THR A 91 12.63 -3.03 -10.38
C THR A 91 11.61 -3.48 -11.42
N ARG A 92 11.38 -2.65 -12.43
CA ARG A 92 10.55 -2.99 -13.59
C ARG A 92 11.37 -3.77 -14.62
N ASP A 93 10.79 -4.83 -15.17
CA ASP A 93 11.27 -5.54 -16.36
C ASP A 93 10.06 -5.95 -17.22
N GLY A 94 9.87 -5.25 -18.34
CA GLY A 94 8.66 -5.36 -19.17
C GLY A 94 7.39 -5.09 -18.36
N ASP A 95 6.53 -6.09 -18.30
CA ASP A 95 5.25 -6.11 -17.57
C ASP A 95 5.38 -6.82 -16.21
N THR A 96 6.56 -6.73 -15.58
CA THR A 96 6.79 -7.26 -14.25
C THR A 96 7.40 -6.23 -13.31
N LEU A 97 7.10 -6.38 -12.02
CA LEU A 97 7.75 -5.68 -10.92
C LEU A 97 8.38 -6.70 -9.97
N ASN A 98 9.70 -6.65 -9.77
CA ASN A 98 10.45 -7.65 -9.01
C ASN A 98 10.16 -9.12 -9.45
N GLY A 99 9.88 -9.30 -10.75
CA GLY A 99 9.55 -10.59 -11.36
C GLY A 99 8.12 -11.08 -11.10
N LEU A 100 7.24 -10.26 -10.51
CA LEU A 100 5.81 -10.56 -10.44
C LEU A 100 5.06 -9.89 -11.60
N PRO A 101 4.16 -10.61 -12.29
CA PRO A 101 3.38 -10.07 -13.40
C PRO A 101 2.45 -8.94 -12.93
N VAL A 102 2.41 -7.87 -13.71
CA VAL A 102 1.50 -6.75 -13.51
C VAL A 102 0.85 -6.35 -14.83
N ARG A 103 -0.36 -5.81 -14.73
CA ARG A 103 -1.05 -5.12 -15.82
C ARG A 103 -1.46 -3.73 -15.36
N LEU A 104 -1.72 -2.81 -16.29
CA LEU A 104 -2.23 -1.49 -15.92
C LEU A 104 -3.74 -1.56 -15.58
N GLY A 105 -4.13 -0.85 -14.53
CA GLY A 105 -5.54 -0.57 -14.22
C GLY A 105 -6.13 0.55 -15.07
N ALA A 106 -7.40 0.87 -14.82
CA ALA A 106 -8.12 1.98 -15.45
C ALA A 106 -7.42 3.33 -15.21
N THR A 107 -6.73 3.51 -14.08
CA THR A 107 -5.98 4.73 -13.76
C THR A 107 -4.54 4.74 -14.29
N GLY A 108 -4.08 3.64 -14.90
CA GLY A 108 -2.69 3.46 -15.30
C GLY A 108 -1.73 3.07 -14.17
N ALA A 109 -2.20 2.88 -12.93
CA ALA A 109 -1.39 2.27 -11.87
C ALA A 109 -1.32 0.74 -12.02
N PRO A 110 -0.21 0.06 -11.66
CA PRO A 110 -0.06 -1.38 -11.87
C PRO A 110 -0.93 -2.21 -10.91
N ILE A 111 -1.62 -3.22 -11.43
CA ILE A 111 -2.35 -4.27 -10.71
C ILE A 111 -1.51 -5.54 -10.80
N PHE A 112 -1.27 -6.20 -9.67
CA PHE A 112 -0.56 -7.48 -9.63
C PHE A 112 -1.51 -8.62 -10.01
N GLU A 113 -1.12 -9.46 -10.98
CA GLU A 113 -2.00 -10.54 -11.45
C GLU A 113 -2.16 -11.67 -10.43
N ASP A 114 -1.17 -11.86 -9.55
CA ASP A 114 -1.20 -12.84 -8.46
C ASP A 114 -2.02 -12.37 -7.23
N ALA A 115 -2.59 -11.15 -7.27
CA ALA A 115 -3.42 -10.63 -6.18
C ALA A 115 -4.74 -11.40 -6.09
N ILE A 116 -5.24 -11.64 -4.88
CA ILE A 116 -6.53 -12.33 -4.66
C ILE A 116 -7.73 -11.41 -4.88
N ALA A 117 -7.52 -10.10 -4.73
CA ALA A 117 -8.46 -9.04 -5.01
C ALA A 117 -7.68 -7.72 -5.16
N TRP A 118 -8.23 -6.77 -5.90
CA TRP A 118 -7.58 -5.48 -6.11
C TRP A 118 -8.59 -4.33 -6.21
N MET A 119 -8.08 -3.14 -5.95
CA MET A 119 -8.79 -1.87 -6.02
C MET A 119 -7.94 -0.88 -6.81
N ASP A 120 -8.52 -0.19 -7.78
CA ASP A 120 -7.87 0.87 -8.54
C ASP A 120 -8.49 2.22 -8.15
N CYS A 121 -7.64 3.13 -7.66
CA CYS A 121 -8.07 4.35 -6.99
C CYS A 121 -7.48 5.60 -7.65
N ARG A 122 -8.34 6.55 -8.00
CA ARG A 122 -7.94 7.90 -8.41
C ARG A 122 -7.83 8.79 -7.18
N VAL A 123 -6.69 9.45 -6.96
CA VAL A 123 -6.50 10.35 -5.81
C VAL A 123 -7.49 11.51 -5.87
N VAL A 124 -8.18 11.74 -4.75
CA VAL A 124 -9.09 12.87 -4.57
C VAL A 124 -8.58 13.86 -3.53
N ASN A 125 -7.82 13.39 -2.53
CA ASN A 125 -7.28 14.25 -1.49
C ASN A 125 -6.01 13.67 -0.85
N PRO A 126 -4.84 14.31 -1.01
CA PRO A 126 -3.66 14.02 -0.21
C PRO A 126 -3.69 14.80 1.12
N VAL A 127 -3.55 14.10 2.24
CA VAL A 127 -3.47 14.73 3.57
C VAL A 127 -2.04 14.62 4.11
N ASP A 128 -1.40 15.76 4.34
CA ASP A 128 -0.07 15.80 4.98
C ASP A 128 -0.17 15.40 6.47
N CYS A 129 0.54 14.35 6.86
CA CYS A 129 0.63 13.86 8.23
C CYS A 129 2.05 13.96 8.82
N GLY A 130 2.92 14.80 8.24
CA GLY A 130 4.31 14.97 8.65
C GLY A 130 5.25 14.05 7.86
N SER A 131 5.63 12.90 8.44
CA SER A 131 6.52 11.92 7.78
C SER A 131 5.84 11.16 6.64
N HIS A 132 4.51 11.12 6.65
CA HIS A 132 3.70 10.43 5.66
C HIS A 132 2.71 11.38 5.01
N THR A 133 2.27 11.04 3.81
CA THR A 133 1.02 11.55 3.23
C THR A 133 -0.01 10.44 3.30
N PHE A 134 -1.21 10.76 3.76
CA PHE A 134 -2.36 9.88 3.65
C PHE A 134 -3.13 10.24 2.38
N PHE A 135 -2.95 9.42 1.34
CA PHE A 135 -3.64 9.59 0.07
C PHE A 135 -5.03 8.97 0.18
N ILE A 136 -6.06 9.78 -0.08
CA ILE A 136 -7.44 9.34 -0.20
C ILE A 136 -7.77 9.29 -1.68
N GLY A 137 -8.21 8.12 -2.16
CA GLY A 137 -8.61 7.90 -3.55
C GLY A 137 -10.03 7.39 -3.66
N ALA A 138 -10.73 7.83 -4.71
CA ALA A 138 -12.01 7.27 -5.11
C ALA A 138 -11.79 5.94 -5.84
N LEU A 139 -12.51 4.90 -5.42
CA LEU A 139 -12.47 3.59 -6.05
C LEU A 139 -13.17 3.66 -7.41
N VAL A 140 -12.41 3.49 -8.51
CA VAL A 140 -12.92 3.61 -9.87
C VAL A 140 -13.05 2.27 -10.59
N ASP A 141 -12.30 1.25 -10.15
CA ASP A 141 -12.39 -0.12 -10.65
C ASP A 141 -11.92 -1.10 -9.56
N CYS A 142 -12.42 -2.33 -9.58
CA CYS A 142 -12.03 -3.38 -8.63
C CYS A 142 -12.48 -4.76 -9.12
N ASP A 143 -11.81 -5.81 -8.63
CA ASP A 143 -12.25 -7.18 -8.86
C ASP A 143 -11.77 -8.11 -7.73
N ILE A 144 -12.43 -9.27 -7.63
CA ILE A 144 -12.02 -10.40 -6.80
C ILE A 144 -11.54 -11.51 -7.74
N VAL A 145 -10.29 -11.89 -7.59
CA VAL A 145 -9.65 -12.94 -8.41
C VAL A 145 -9.88 -14.32 -7.79
N ASP A 146 -9.85 -14.40 -6.46
CA ASP A 146 -10.00 -15.65 -5.70
C ASP A 146 -10.65 -15.37 -4.34
N ASP A 147 -11.97 -15.54 -4.26
CA ASP A 147 -12.80 -15.19 -3.08
C ASP A 147 -12.67 -16.22 -1.94
N GLU A 148 -12.14 -17.41 -2.22
CA GLU A 148 -11.93 -18.46 -1.21
C GLU A 148 -10.69 -18.19 -0.36
N LYS A 149 -9.79 -17.30 -0.82
CA LYS A 149 -8.55 -16.97 -0.11
C LYS A 149 -8.74 -15.86 0.90
N ARG A 150 -8.11 -16.03 2.05
CA ARG A 150 -8.05 -14.99 3.08
C ARG A 150 -6.95 -13.96 2.76
N PRO A 151 -7.24 -12.65 2.87
CA PRO A 151 -6.21 -11.63 2.73
C PRO A 151 -5.17 -11.70 3.85
N ALA A 152 -3.91 -11.46 3.49
CA ALA A 152 -2.80 -11.37 4.42
C ALA A 152 -2.97 -10.20 5.40
N ALA A 153 -2.51 -10.42 6.62
CA ALA A 153 -2.41 -9.42 7.67
C ALA A 153 -0.97 -9.33 8.16
N MET A 154 -0.66 -8.23 8.88
CA MET A 154 0.65 -8.05 9.51
C MET A 154 1.05 -9.24 10.39
N THR A 155 0.08 -9.87 11.06
CA THR A 155 0.27 -11.05 11.93
C THR A 155 0.69 -12.32 11.20
N ASP A 156 0.50 -12.40 9.88
CA ASP A 156 0.94 -13.51 9.05
C ASP A 156 2.45 -13.43 8.73
N THR A 157 3.12 -12.37 9.18
CA THR A 157 4.55 -12.13 8.93
C THR A 157 5.30 -11.74 10.21
N ARG A 158 6.62 -11.62 10.11
CA ARG A 158 7.47 -11.03 11.16
C ARG A 158 7.71 -9.52 10.97
N MET A 159 7.07 -8.91 9.97
CA MET A 159 7.25 -7.49 9.67
C MET A 159 6.65 -6.63 10.79
N LYS A 160 7.24 -5.46 11.00
CA LYS A 160 6.76 -4.45 11.94
C LYS A 160 6.83 -3.11 11.26
N TYR A 161 5.71 -2.39 11.25
CA TYR A 161 5.61 -1.06 10.70
C TYR A 161 4.74 -0.18 11.59
N GLY A 162 5.11 1.08 11.72
CA GLY A 162 4.54 2.01 12.69
C GLY A 162 5.38 2.22 13.93
N GLY A 163 4.94 3.18 14.75
CA GLY A 163 5.69 3.69 15.89
C GLY A 163 6.29 5.07 15.60
N VAL A 164 7.30 5.45 16.37
CA VAL A 164 8.05 6.69 16.16
C VAL A 164 8.97 6.57 14.94
N VAL A 165 9.29 7.72 14.32
CA VAL A 165 10.30 7.78 13.26
C VAL A 165 11.62 7.26 13.83
N ARG A 166 12.12 6.15 13.30
CA ARG A 166 13.43 5.64 13.69
C ARG A 166 14.48 6.64 13.20
N GLY A 167 15.38 7.05 14.09
CA GLY A 167 16.46 7.98 13.79
C GLY A 167 17.11 7.63 12.45
N GLY A 168 17.14 8.61 11.55
CA GLY A 168 17.66 8.43 10.20
C GLY A 168 19.07 7.88 10.24
N HIS A 169 19.37 6.96 9.32
CA HIS A 169 20.72 6.86 8.80
C HIS A 169 21.01 8.10 7.95
#